data_AF-A0A957JQB5-F1
#
_entry.id   AF-A0A957JQB5-F1
#
_cell.length_a   1.000
_cell.length_b   1.000
_cell.length_c   1.000
_cell.angle_alpha   90.00
_cell.angle_beta   90.00
_cell.angle_gamma   90.00
#
_symmetry.space_group_name_H-M   'P 1'
#
loop_
_entity.id
_entity.type
_entity.pdbx_description
1 polymer ?
#
loop_
_entity_poly.entity_id
_entity_poly.type
_entity_poly.pdbx_seq_one_letter_code
_entity_poly.pdbx_strand_id
1 'polypeptide(L)'
;MNNVSFSLPLGRMLRGTAVLILPFLLFFLLLQQLRAAPTAVQATITVNTTADELNSDSDCSLREAIQTANTGSAVSGCTISGVGDYLISVPAGTYFLTLGSPDEDVNAGGDFDLLVSMTIEGAGTGSTILDANLLDRVFDVDPGQSAAISVTLASLTVQNGRPPQASNGGNIRNFDDTLTVRDSVVSDGRLTGTEFANGGGIFSGSGVGTQLGVLNIINSTLEDNSS
;
A
#
# COMPACT_ATOMS: atom_id res chain seq x y z
N MET A 1 -81.47 8.50 -46.23
CA MET A 1 -80.47 8.52 -47.31
C MET A 1 -79.15 8.06 -46.72
N ASN A 2 -78.61 7.02 -47.35
CA ASN A 2 -77.41 6.23 -47.08
C ASN A 2 -76.26 6.96 -46.37
N ASN A 3 -75.59 6.29 -45.44
CA ASN A 3 -74.12 6.18 -45.41
C ASN A 3 -73.70 5.06 -44.45
N VAL A 4 -73.55 3.85 -44.99
CA VAL A 4 -72.26 3.21 -45.35
C VAL A 4 -71.36 3.01 -44.13
N SER A 5 -71.46 1.80 -43.58
CA SER A 5 -70.55 1.18 -42.63
C SER A 5 -69.17 0.98 -43.24
N PHE A 6 -68.13 1.52 -42.59
CA PHE A 6 -66.73 1.18 -42.87
C PHE A 6 -66.22 0.26 -41.76
N SER A 7 -66.10 -1.04 -42.05
CA SER A 7 -65.27 -1.96 -41.26
C SER A 7 -63.84 -1.91 -41.82
N LEU A 8 -62.87 -1.47 -41.03
CA LEU A 8 -61.46 -1.67 -41.37
C LEU A 8 -61.06 -3.09 -40.95
N PRO A 9 -60.36 -3.85 -41.81
CA PRO A 9 -59.88 -5.16 -41.43
C PRO A 9 -58.72 -4.97 -40.46
N LEU A 10 -58.84 -5.58 -39.27
CA LEU A 10 -57.73 -5.68 -38.31
C LEU A 10 -56.73 -6.73 -38.83
N GLY A 11 -56.06 -6.41 -39.94
CA GLY A 11 -55.10 -7.24 -40.61
C GLY A 11 -53.68 -6.82 -40.24
N ARG A 12 -53.07 -7.60 -39.33
CA ARG A 12 -51.64 -7.91 -39.20
C ARG A 12 -50.65 -6.82 -39.64
N MET A 13 -49.85 -6.33 -38.69
CA MET A 13 -48.38 -6.34 -38.71
C MET A 13 -47.86 -5.33 -37.70
N LEU A 14 -47.18 -5.79 -36.65
CA LEU A 14 -46.07 -5.11 -35.96
C LEU A 14 -45.63 -5.99 -34.76
N ARG A 15 -45.26 -7.25 -35.04
CA ARG A 15 -44.58 -8.12 -34.07
C ARG A 15 -43.06 -8.16 -34.29
N GLY A 16 -42.53 -7.38 -35.23
CA GLY A 16 -41.12 -7.47 -35.67
C GLY A 16 -40.18 -6.36 -35.19
N THR A 17 -40.69 -5.21 -34.75
CA THR A 17 -39.82 -4.05 -34.45
C THR A 17 -39.37 -3.99 -32.99
N ALA A 18 -40.19 -4.41 -32.04
CA ALA A 18 -39.84 -4.40 -30.61
C ALA A 18 -38.70 -5.37 -30.24
N VAL A 19 -38.54 -6.47 -30.99
CA VAL A 19 -37.50 -7.50 -30.74
C VAL A 19 -36.10 -7.03 -31.15
N LEU A 20 -35.99 -6.06 -32.09
CA LEU A 20 -34.72 -5.48 -32.52
C LEU A 20 -34.31 -4.23 -31.72
N ILE A 21 -35.27 -3.53 -31.13
CA ILE A 21 -35.02 -2.30 -30.35
C ILE A 21 -34.49 -2.63 -28.95
N LEU A 22 -34.97 -3.71 -28.32
CA LEU A 22 -34.57 -4.13 -26.98
C LEU A 22 -33.06 -4.48 -26.85
N PRO A 23 -32.44 -5.26 -27.75
CA PRO A 23 -31.00 -5.51 -27.70
C PRO A 23 -30.19 -4.24 -28.02
N PHE A 24 -30.71 -3.33 -28.85
CA PHE A 24 -30.06 -2.05 -29.15
C PHE A 24 -30.09 -1.10 -27.95
N LEU A 25 -31.21 -1.05 -27.20
CA LEU A 25 -31.34 -0.29 -25.96
C LEU A 25 -30.49 -0.89 -24.82
N LEU A 26 -30.44 -2.22 -24.70
CA LEU A 26 -29.55 -2.91 -23.76
C LEU A 26 -28.06 -2.68 -24.11
N PHE A 27 -27.72 -2.68 -25.40
CA PHE A 27 -26.36 -2.33 -25.86
C PHE A 27 -26.04 -0.86 -25.57
N PHE A 28 -26.96 0.08 -25.80
CA PHE A 28 -26.78 1.49 -25.46
C PHE A 28 -26.67 1.72 -23.94
N LEU A 29 -27.44 0.99 -23.12
CA LEU A 29 -27.32 1.03 -21.65
C LEU A 29 -25.99 0.43 -21.17
N LEU A 30 -25.48 -0.60 -21.84
CA LEU A 30 -24.19 -1.23 -21.53
C LEU A 30 -23.01 -0.33 -21.90
N LEU A 31 -23.11 0.46 -22.98
CA LEU A 31 -22.10 1.45 -23.36
C LEU A 31 -22.03 2.66 -22.40
N GLN A 32 -23.13 3.00 -21.71
CA GLN A 32 -23.11 4.09 -20.72
C GLN A 32 -22.42 3.72 -19.39
N GLN A 33 -22.05 2.45 -19.20
CA GLN A 33 -21.36 1.96 -18.00
C GLN A 33 -19.82 2.01 -18.14
N LEU A 34 -19.27 2.29 -19.34
CA LEU A 34 -17.84 2.56 -19.52
C LEU A 34 -17.52 4.00 -19.07
N ARG A 35 -17.62 4.25 -17.76
CA ARG A 35 -16.84 5.34 -17.17
C ARG A 35 -15.40 4.85 -17.08
N ALA A 36 -14.48 5.56 -17.73
CA ALA A 36 -13.07 5.41 -17.41
C ALA A 36 -12.94 5.62 -15.90
N ALA A 37 -12.36 4.65 -15.18
CA ALA A 37 -12.00 4.89 -13.80
C ALA A 37 -11.09 6.12 -13.78
N PRO A 38 -11.29 7.08 -12.85
CA PRO A 38 -10.36 8.19 -12.70
C PRO A 38 -8.97 7.59 -12.55
N THR A 39 -8.03 8.02 -13.39
CA THR A 39 -6.62 7.66 -13.21
C THR A 39 -6.23 8.15 -11.82
N ALA A 40 -5.89 7.24 -10.91
CA ALA A 40 -5.31 7.62 -9.64
C ALA A 40 -4.07 8.46 -9.96
N VAL A 41 -4.10 9.75 -9.61
CA VAL A 41 -2.92 10.59 -9.68
C VAL A 41 -2.18 10.33 -8.38
N GLN A 42 -0.91 9.96 -8.50
CA GLN A 42 -0.05 9.73 -7.35
C GLN A 42 0.93 10.90 -7.21
N ALA A 43 1.26 11.21 -5.96
CA ALA A 43 2.37 12.06 -5.59
C ALA A 43 3.62 11.18 -5.46
N THR A 44 4.52 11.24 -6.45
CA THR A 44 5.71 10.39 -6.48
C THR A 44 6.88 11.08 -5.78
N ILE A 45 7.59 10.32 -4.94
CA ILE A 45 8.87 10.67 -4.32
C ILE A 45 9.87 9.59 -4.76
N THR A 46 11.01 9.99 -5.32
CA THR A 46 12.02 9.04 -5.82
C THR A 46 13.24 9.06 -4.93
N VAL A 47 13.54 7.91 -4.32
CA VAL A 47 14.76 7.70 -3.53
C VAL A 47 15.96 7.65 -4.49
N ASN A 48 17.08 8.28 -4.13
CA ASN A 48 18.29 8.31 -4.97
C ASN A 48 19.60 8.02 -4.22
N THR A 49 19.53 7.80 -2.91
CA THR A 49 20.65 7.29 -2.09
C THR A 49 20.21 6.07 -1.29
N THR A 50 21.14 5.18 -1.00
CA THR A 50 20.91 4.00 -0.13
C THR A 50 21.28 4.26 1.33
N ALA A 51 21.83 5.44 1.63
CA ALA A 51 22.13 5.83 2.99
C ALA A 51 20.83 5.90 3.81
N ASP A 52 20.93 5.54 5.09
CA ASP A 52 19.85 5.77 6.05
C ASP A 52 20.17 7.02 6.85
N GLU A 53 19.51 8.13 6.51
CA GLU A 53 19.83 9.45 7.06
C GLU A 53 18.65 10.41 7.04
N LEU A 54 18.79 11.47 7.86
CA LEU A 54 17.93 12.65 7.93
C LEU A 54 18.82 13.89 8.04
N ASN A 55 19.76 14.03 7.12
CA ASN A 55 20.75 15.09 7.17
C ASN A 55 20.22 16.33 6.39
N SER A 56 21.10 17.24 5.97
CA SER A 56 20.72 18.37 5.11
C SER A 56 21.68 18.48 3.95
N ASP A 57 21.55 17.58 2.98
CA ASP A 57 22.29 17.61 1.73
C ASP A 57 21.36 17.69 0.51
N SER A 58 21.70 17.02 -0.59
CA SER A 58 20.97 17.10 -1.87
C SER A 58 20.42 15.76 -2.35
N ASP A 59 20.69 14.68 -1.62
CA ASP A 59 20.12 13.38 -1.94
C ASP A 59 18.81 13.16 -1.16
N CYS A 60 18.14 12.06 -1.48
CA CYS A 60 16.84 11.69 -0.94
C CYS A 60 16.92 10.22 -0.53
N SER A 61 17.10 10.01 0.76
CA SER A 61 17.10 8.69 1.37
C SER A 61 15.69 8.10 1.45
N LEU A 62 15.57 6.80 1.74
CA LEU A 62 14.27 6.20 2.02
C LEU A 62 13.62 6.82 3.27
N ARG A 63 14.42 7.12 4.31
CA ARG A 63 13.92 7.77 5.53
C ARG A 63 13.38 9.17 5.25
N GLU A 64 14.10 9.97 4.46
CA GLU A 64 13.68 11.31 4.07
C GLU A 64 12.47 11.28 3.14
N ALA A 65 12.37 10.29 2.26
CA ALA A 65 11.20 10.11 1.40
C ALA A 65 9.95 9.78 2.23
N ILE A 66 10.08 8.90 3.23
CA ILE A 66 9.00 8.57 4.17
C ILE A 66 8.66 9.79 5.02
N GLN A 67 9.65 10.54 5.52
CA GLN A 67 9.42 11.79 6.26
C GLN A 67 8.68 12.84 5.40
N THR A 68 9.04 12.91 4.11
CA THR A 68 8.40 13.80 3.14
C THR A 68 6.92 13.42 2.95
N ALA A 69 6.60 12.13 2.87
CA ALA A 69 5.23 11.64 2.80
C ALA A 69 4.46 11.92 4.11
N ASN A 70 5.05 11.55 5.26
CA ASN A 70 4.45 11.72 6.58
C ASN A 70 4.08 13.19 6.89
N THR A 71 4.93 14.14 6.47
CA THR A 71 4.72 15.58 6.72
C THR A 71 4.00 16.31 5.58
N GLY A 72 3.86 15.65 4.43
CA GLY A 72 3.37 16.24 3.19
C GLY A 72 4.22 17.40 2.65
N SER A 73 5.47 17.54 3.10
CA SER A 73 6.38 18.61 2.73
C SER A 73 7.76 18.03 2.40
N ALA A 74 8.43 18.58 1.38
CA ALA A 74 9.77 18.15 0.97
C ALA A 74 10.79 18.22 2.13
N VAL A 75 11.52 17.12 2.34
CA VAL A 75 12.63 17.00 3.29
C VAL A 75 13.93 16.76 2.52
N SER A 76 15.00 17.50 2.85
CA SER A 76 16.31 17.40 2.20
C SER A 76 16.22 17.49 0.66
N GLY A 77 16.91 16.61 -0.08
CA GLY A 77 16.84 16.53 -1.54
C GLY A 77 15.60 15.83 -2.09
N CYS A 78 14.65 15.39 -1.24
CA CYS A 78 13.41 14.76 -1.71
C CYS A 78 12.47 15.78 -2.33
N THR A 79 11.84 15.40 -3.45
CA THR A 79 10.84 16.22 -4.13
C THR A 79 9.55 15.43 -4.32
N ILE A 80 8.42 16.11 -4.15
CA ILE A 80 7.09 15.56 -4.42
C ILE A 80 6.70 15.98 -5.83
N SER A 81 6.47 15.00 -6.72
CA SER A 81 6.01 15.22 -8.08
C SER A 81 4.59 14.69 -8.25
N GLY A 82 3.65 15.57 -8.62
CA GLY A 82 2.24 15.20 -8.74
C GLY A 82 1.42 15.52 -7.49
N VAL A 83 0.25 14.89 -7.38
CA VAL A 83 -0.74 15.10 -6.31
C VAL A 83 -1.45 13.79 -6.01
N GLY A 84 -2.10 13.69 -4.85
CA GLY A 84 -2.84 12.48 -4.46
C GLY A 84 -2.01 11.58 -3.55
N ASP A 85 -2.29 10.28 -3.61
CA ASP A 85 -1.66 9.29 -2.72
C ASP A 85 -0.16 9.18 -2.98
N TYR A 86 0.62 8.95 -1.93
CA TYR A 86 2.08 8.88 -2.03
C TYR A 86 2.55 7.56 -2.67
N LEU A 87 3.43 7.69 -3.66
CA LEU A 87 4.25 6.60 -4.19
C LEU A 87 5.73 6.91 -3.91
N ILE A 88 6.36 6.11 -3.06
CA ILE A 88 7.80 6.13 -2.86
C ILE A 88 8.42 5.09 -3.79
N SER A 89 9.10 5.56 -4.83
CA SER A 89 9.85 4.72 -5.77
C SER A 89 11.24 4.47 -5.21
N VAL A 90 11.56 3.21 -4.93
CA VAL A 90 12.83 2.77 -4.36
C VAL A 90 13.63 2.00 -5.41
N PRO A 91 14.72 2.58 -5.94
CA PRO A 91 15.56 1.90 -6.92
C PRO A 91 16.20 0.60 -6.40
N ALA A 92 16.91 -0.09 -7.29
CA ALA A 92 17.73 -1.23 -6.91
C ALA A 92 18.86 -0.79 -5.98
N GLY A 93 19.07 -1.53 -4.90
CA GLY A 93 20.04 -1.24 -3.85
C GLY A 93 19.77 -2.07 -2.60
N THR A 94 20.72 -2.04 -1.67
CA THR A 94 20.53 -2.54 -0.32
C THR A 94 20.54 -1.37 0.63
N TYR A 95 19.43 -1.19 1.35
CA TYR A 95 19.15 -0.09 2.25
C TYR A 95 19.24 -0.65 3.66
N PHE A 96 20.32 -0.33 4.36
CA PHE A 96 20.54 -0.78 5.74
C PHE A 96 20.03 0.26 6.72
N LEU A 97 19.27 -0.16 7.73
CA LEU A 97 19.00 0.70 8.87
C LEU A 97 20.27 0.93 9.68
N THR A 98 20.62 2.20 9.87
CA THR A 98 21.84 2.61 10.58
C THR A 98 21.63 3.84 11.46
N LEU A 99 20.51 4.55 11.33
CA LEU A 99 20.24 5.78 12.04
C LEU A 99 19.53 5.53 13.38
N GLY A 100 20.02 6.20 14.42
CA GLY A 100 19.34 6.28 15.72
C GLY A 100 19.38 4.99 16.54
N SER A 101 18.41 4.88 17.44
CA SER A 101 18.16 3.72 18.30
C SER A 101 16.76 3.17 18.00
N PRO A 102 16.49 1.90 18.30
CA PRO A 102 15.14 1.36 18.19
C PRO A 102 14.17 2.02 19.20
N ASP A 103 12.87 1.71 19.08
CA ASP A 103 11.76 2.22 19.90
C ASP A 103 11.53 3.75 19.80
N GLU A 104 11.56 4.26 18.58
CA GLU A 104 11.13 5.62 18.25
C GLU A 104 9.97 5.53 17.25
N ASP A 105 8.97 6.42 17.33
CA ASP A 105 7.69 6.29 16.61
C ASP A 105 7.39 7.49 15.67
N VAL A 106 8.40 8.31 15.34
CA VAL A 106 8.26 9.49 14.47
C VAL A 106 9.29 9.54 13.33
N ASN A 107 9.82 8.37 12.93
CA ASN A 107 10.71 8.10 11.80
C ASN A 107 12.09 8.78 11.91
N ALA A 108 12.52 9.15 13.11
CA ALA A 108 13.82 9.75 13.40
C ALA A 108 14.97 8.72 13.54
N GLY A 109 14.68 7.45 13.75
CA GLY A 109 15.69 6.37 13.83
C GLY A 109 15.04 4.99 13.98
N GLY A 110 15.86 3.94 14.04
CA GLY A 110 15.32 2.58 14.14
C GLY A 110 14.59 2.18 12.86
N ASP A 111 13.40 1.62 12.97
CA ASP A 111 12.53 1.28 11.84
C ASP A 111 12.04 2.53 11.07
N PHE A 112 11.30 2.28 9.99
CA PHE A 112 10.61 3.33 9.25
C PHE A 112 9.16 3.40 9.71
N ASP A 113 8.78 4.53 10.34
CA ASP A 113 7.41 4.78 10.75
C ASP A 113 6.58 5.36 9.61
N LEU A 114 5.52 4.64 9.23
CA LEU A 114 4.59 5.04 8.18
C LEU A 114 3.34 5.63 8.85
N LEU A 115 3.22 6.96 8.81
CA LEU A 115 2.18 7.70 9.53
C LEU A 115 0.99 8.10 8.64
N VAL A 116 1.12 7.88 7.34
CA VAL A 116 0.10 8.19 6.32
C VAL A 116 -0.01 7.06 5.30
N SER A 117 -1.12 7.03 4.56
CA SER A 117 -1.30 6.06 3.47
C SER A 117 -0.26 6.29 2.36
N MET A 118 0.43 5.22 1.95
CA MET A 118 1.45 5.29 0.90
C MET A 118 1.70 3.93 0.25
N THR A 119 2.29 3.96 -0.94
CA THR A 119 2.89 2.80 -1.60
C THR A 119 4.40 2.94 -1.60
N ILE A 120 5.13 1.92 -1.16
CA ILE A 120 6.57 1.80 -1.29
C ILE A 120 6.84 0.71 -2.33
N GLU A 121 7.41 1.09 -3.46
CA GLU A 121 7.62 0.20 -4.61
C GLU A 121 9.11 0.07 -4.94
N GLY A 122 9.63 -1.15 -4.83
CA GLY A 122 10.97 -1.52 -5.23
C GLY A 122 11.10 -1.92 -6.70
N ALA A 123 12.33 -2.16 -7.14
CA ALA A 123 12.66 -2.62 -8.49
C ALA A 123 12.55 -4.15 -8.67
N GLY A 124 12.19 -4.90 -7.62
CA GLY A 124 12.10 -6.36 -7.57
C GLY A 124 12.75 -6.94 -6.31
N THR A 125 12.31 -8.12 -5.88
CA THR A 125 12.76 -8.79 -4.64
C THR A 125 14.27 -9.07 -4.59
N GLY A 126 14.88 -9.38 -5.74
CA GLY A 126 16.34 -9.55 -5.85
C GLY A 126 17.13 -8.27 -6.15
N SER A 127 16.47 -7.11 -6.18
CA SER A 127 17.07 -5.83 -6.60
C SER A 127 16.94 -4.75 -5.53
N THR A 128 15.81 -4.65 -4.84
CA THR A 128 15.59 -3.71 -3.74
C THR A 128 15.47 -4.49 -2.44
N ILE A 129 16.47 -4.34 -1.57
CA ILE A 129 16.56 -5.05 -0.29
C ILE A 129 16.56 -4.01 0.83
N LEU A 130 15.55 -4.06 1.68
CA LEU A 130 15.44 -3.27 2.90
C LEU A 130 15.84 -4.17 4.06
N ASP A 131 17.00 -3.89 4.63
CA ASP A 131 17.63 -4.71 5.66
C ASP A 131 17.66 -3.95 6.98
N ALA A 132 17.01 -4.50 8.00
CA ALA A 132 16.98 -3.86 9.31
C ALA A 132 18.35 -3.81 10.00
N ASN A 133 19.36 -4.46 9.44
CA ASN A 133 20.71 -4.54 9.98
C ASN A 133 20.73 -5.04 11.43
N LEU A 134 19.74 -5.88 11.79
CA LEU A 134 19.50 -6.37 13.15
C LEU A 134 19.30 -5.25 14.19
N LEU A 135 18.96 -4.03 13.77
CA LEU A 135 18.84 -2.84 14.62
C LEU A 135 17.45 -2.74 15.28
N ASP A 136 16.40 -2.83 14.47
CA ASP A 136 14.99 -2.85 14.87
C ASP A 136 14.21 -3.71 13.85
N ARG A 137 12.91 -3.49 13.71
CA ARG A 137 12.06 -3.83 12.57
C ARG A 137 12.53 -3.06 11.34
N VAL A 138 11.93 -3.35 10.19
CA VAL A 138 12.07 -2.48 9.01
C VAL A 138 10.96 -1.45 8.96
N PHE A 139 9.71 -1.85 9.24
CA PHE A 139 8.55 -0.97 9.16
C PHE A 139 7.66 -1.04 10.40
N ASP A 140 7.24 0.13 10.86
CA ASP A 140 6.13 0.32 11.79
C ASP A 140 5.01 1.08 11.08
N VAL A 141 3.82 0.48 11.00
CA VAL A 141 2.66 1.10 10.37
C VAL A 141 1.74 1.64 11.45
N ASP A 142 1.54 2.96 11.42
CA ASP A 142 0.79 3.77 12.39
C ASP A 142 1.10 3.43 13.86
N PRO A 143 2.38 3.53 14.30
CA PRO A 143 2.72 3.31 15.71
C PRO A 143 1.92 4.20 16.67
N GLY A 144 1.56 5.42 16.20
CA GLY A 144 0.76 6.38 16.95
C GLY A 144 -0.75 6.13 16.96
N GLN A 145 -1.27 5.18 16.16
CA GLN A 145 -2.71 4.87 16.02
C GLN A 145 -3.58 6.12 15.84
N SER A 146 -3.12 7.08 15.05
CA SER A 146 -3.75 8.41 14.97
C SER A 146 -4.95 8.44 14.01
N ALA A 147 -4.90 7.66 12.93
CA ALA A 147 -5.96 7.54 11.95
C ALA A 147 -5.73 6.29 11.09
N ALA A 148 -6.81 5.64 10.64
CA ALA A 148 -6.67 4.48 9.78
C ALA A 148 -5.97 4.84 8.45
N ILE A 149 -4.91 4.10 8.11
CA ILE A 149 -4.13 4.23 6.88
C ILE A 149 -4.07 2.92 6.09
N SER A 150 -3.66 3.05 4.83
CA SER A 150 -3.42 1.94 3.93
C SER A 150 -2.01 2.01 3.38
N VAL A 151 -1.20 0.99 3.68
CA VAL A 151 0.18 0.85 3.20
C VAL A 151 0.27 -0.30 2.21
N THR A 152 0.98 -0.08 1.10
CA THR A 152 1.38 -1.14 0.18
C THR A 152 2.90 -1.21 0.08
N LEU A 153 3.46 -2.39 0.34
CA LEU A 153 4.86 -2.73 0.10
C LEU A 153 4.91 -3.64 -1.13
N ALA A 154 5.59 -3.20 -2.19
CA ALA A 154 5.60 -3.88 -3.47
C ALA A 154 7.01 -4.11 -4.02
N SER A 155 7.24 -5.28 -4.62
CA SER A 155 8.44 -5.57 -5.41
C SER A 155 9.76 -5.36 -4.66
N LEU A 156 9.84 -5.78 -3.40
CA LEU A 156 11.02 -5.60 -2.55
C LEU A 156 11.23 -6.76 -1.57
N THR A 157 12.41 -6.82 -0.98
CA THR A 157 12.71 -7.72 0.15
C THR A 157 12.79 -6.90 1.43
N VAL A 158 12.15 -7.39 2.50
CA VAL A 158 12.21 -6.85 3.86
C VAL A 158 12.81 -7.92 4.76
N GLN A 159 13.94 -7.64 5.41
CA GLN A 159 14.66 -8.69 6.12
C GLN A 159 15.40 -8.25 7.39
N ASN A 160 15.82 -9.26 8.14
CA ASN A 160 16.74 -9.16 9.29
C ASN A 160 16.23 -8.31 10.46
N GLY A 161 14.92 -8.13 10.58
CA GLY A 161 14.35 -7.34 11.66
C GLY A 161 14.48 -8.00 13.05
N ARG A 162 14.94 -7.23 14.03
CA ARG A 162 15.19 -7.59 15.42
C ARG A 162 14.68 -6.48 16.34
N PRO A 163 13.35 -6.33 16.51
CA PRO A 163 12.81 -5.35 17.43
C PRO A 163 13.32 -5.56 18.87
N PRO A 164 13.22 -4.50 19.70
CA PRO A 164 13.38 -4.61 21.14
C PRO A 164 12.46 -5.66 21.76
N GLN A 165 12.84 -6.12 22.95
CA GLN A 165 12.09 -7.14 23.69
C GLN A 165 10.66 -6.67 23.95
N ALA A 166 9.72 -7.62 23.96
CA ALA A 166 8.29 -7.37 24.15
C ALA A 166 7.59 -6.56 23.03
N SER A 167 8.23 -6.35 21.88
CA SER A 167 7.59 -5.79 20.69
C SER A 167 7.15 -6.88 19.70
N ASN A 168 6.13 -6.59 18.90
CA ASN A 168 5.57 -7.50 17.89
C ASN A 168 6.12 -7.19 16.50
N GLY A 169 6.09 -8.18 15.60
CA GLY A 169 6.48 -8.01 14.20
C GLY A 169 7.99 -7.95 14.06
N GLY A 170 8.65 -9.04 13.66
CA GLY A 170 10.11 -9.01 13.58
C GLY A 170 10.60 -8.11 12.44
N ASN A 171 9.97 -8.15 11.26
CA ASN A 171 10.27 -7.23 10.17
C ASN A 171 9.26 -6.09 10.04
N ILE A 172 7.98 -6.40 10.22
CA ILE A 172 6.89 -5.44 9.99
C ILE A 172 5.88 -5.53 11.13
N ARG A 173 5.53 -4.37 11.69
CA ARG A 173 4.41 -4.21 12.61
C ARG A 173 3.32 -3.38 11.94
N ASN A 174 2.08 -3.85 12.01
CA ASN A 174 0.90 -3.15 11.50
C ASN A 174 -0.17 -3.04 12.59
N PHE A 175 -0.42 -1.83 13.07
CA PHE A 175 -1.40 -1.59 14.14
C PHE A 175 -2.78 -1.27 13.58
N ASP A 176 -3.64 -2.29 13.49
CA ASP A 176 -5.06 -2.16 13.11
C ASP A 176 -5.34 -1.48 11.75
N ASP A 177 -4.33 -1.40 10.89
CA ASP A 177 -4.42 -0.78 9.56
C ASP A 177 -4.48 -1.78 8.41
N THR A 178 -4.62 -1.25 7.20
CA THR A 178 -4.50 -2.05 5.98
C THR A 178 -3.05 -2.11 5.52
N LEU A 179 -2.44 -3.29 5.62
CA LEU A 179 -1.14 -3.60 5.05
C LEU A 179 -1.29 -4.57 3.87
N THR A 180 -0.78 -4.19 2.71
CA THR A 180 -0.64 -5.07 1.55
C THR A 180 0.83 -5.33 1.24
N VAL A 181 1.25 -6.60 1.31
CA VAL A 181 2.58 -7.06 0.91
C VAL A 181 2.45 -7.82 -0.41
N ARG A 182 2.87 -7.19 -1.51
CA ARG A 182 2.65 -7.68 -2.86
C ARG A 182 3.96 -7.92 -3.60
N ASP A 183 4.07 -9.05 -4.30
CA ASP A 183 5.23 -9.40 -5.11
C ASP A 183 6.57 -9.22 -4.33
N SER A 184 6.57 -9.54 -3.03
CA SER A 184 7.64 -9.19 -2.09
C SER A 184 8.14 -10.40 -1.29
N VAL A 185 9.29 -10.27 -0.64
CA VAL A 185 9.81 -11.25 0.32
C VAL A 185 9.91 -10.61 1.70
N VAL A 186 9.44 -11.32 2.73
CA VAL A 186 9.66 -10.96 4.13
C VAL A 186 10.39 -12.11 4.81
N SER A 187 11.67 -11.91 5.13
CA SER A 187 12.54 -12.99 5.56
C SER A 187 13.34 -12.68 6.82
N ASP A 188 13.73 -13.74 7.53
CA ASP A 188 14.68 -13.66 8.64
C ASP A 188 14.29 -12.68 9.77
N GLY A 189 13.02 -12.33 9.93
CA GLY A 189 12.52 -11.53 11.05
C GLY A 189 12.47 -12.38 12.31
N ARG A 190 13.00 -11.85 13.42
CA ARG A 190 13.05 -12.60 14.68
C ARG A 190 12.71 -11.75 15.88
N LEU A 191 11.80 -12.26 16.70
CA LEU A 191 11.56 -11.73 18.03
C LEU A 191 12.56 -12.36 19.01
N THR A 192 13.01 -11.58 19.99
CA THR A 192 13.92 -12.07 21.02
C THR A 192 13.29 -11.88 22.40
N GLY A 193 13.51 -12.86 23.28
CA GLY A 193 12.98 -12.85 24.66
C GLY A 193 11.89 -13.90 24.90
N THR A 194 11.40 -13.95 26.14
CA THR A 194 10.33 -14.87 26.59
C THR A 194 8.99 -14.17 26.81
N GLU A 195 8.86 -12.94 26.31
CA GLU A 195 7.68 -12.09 26.47
C GLU A 195 6.60 -12.45 25.43
N PHE A 196 5.37 -11.97 25.61
CA PHE A 196 4.23 -12.23 24.72
C PHE A 196 4.31 -11.45 23.38
N ALA A 197 5.44 -11.56 22.70
CA ALA A 197 5.69 -11.00 21.39
C ALA A 197 5.16 -11.94 20.29
N ASN A 198 4.55 -11.37 19.25
CA ASN A 198 3.89 -12.13 18.18
C ASN A 198 4.38 -11.70 16.79
N GLY A 199 4.41 -12.65 15.86
CA GLY A 199 4.68 -12.37 14.45
C GLY A 199 6.16 -12.18 14.13
N GLY A 200 6.95 -13.27 14.05
CA GLY A 200 8.38 -13.21 13.70
C GLY A 200 8.67 -12.47 12.40
N GLY A 201 7.81 -12.58 11.38
CA GLY A 201 7.94 -11.81 10.14
C GLY A 201 7.08 -10.56 10.19
N ILE A 202 5.77 -10.76 10.22
CA ILE A 202 4.77 -9.69 10.23
C ILE A 202 3.88 -9.88 11.44
N PHE A 203 3.64 -8.81 12.17
CA PHE A 203 2.49 -8.69 13.06
C PHE A 203 1.47 -7.74 12.44
N SER A 204 0.21 -8.16 12.44
CA SER A 204 -0.91 -7.31 12.05
C SER A 204 -2.05 -7.55 13.03
N GLY A 205 -2.38 -6.56 13.85
CA GLY A 205 -3.44 -6.68 14.84
C GLY A 205 -3.41 -5.55 15.87
N SER A 206 -4.32 -5.63 16.84
CA SER A 206 -4.56 -4.51 17.73
C SER A 206 -3.50 -4.38 18.80
N GLY A 207 -2.99 -3.16 18.96
CA GLY A 207 -2.29 -2.76 20.17
C GLY A 207 -3.26 -2.64 21.35
N VAL A 208 -4.43 -2.03 21.14
CA VAL A 208 -5.44 -1.76 22.19
C VAL A 208 -6.89 -1.49 21.68
N GLY A 209 -7.23 -1.74 20.40
CA GLY A 209 -8.48 -1.28 19.76
C GLY A 209 -9.49 -2.34 19.30
N THR A 210 -10.72 -1.90 18.97
CA THR A 210 -11.80 -2.71 18.34
C THR A 210 -11.76 -2.70 16.81
N GLN A 211 -10.82 -1.97 16.23
CA GLN A 211 -10.62 -1.89 14.78
C GLN A 211 -9.96 -3.18 14.30
N LEU A 212 -10.41 -3.74 13.18
CA LEU A 212 -9.76 -4.91 12.58
C LEU A 212 -8.87 -4.44 11.44
N GLY A 213 -7.55 -4.52 11.65
CA GLY A 213 -6.58 -4.37 10.57
C GLY A 213 -6.75 -5.45 9.49
N VAL A 214 -6.31 -5.15 8.28
CA VAL A 214 -6.34 -6.07 7.13
C VAL A 214 -4.93 -6.32 6.66
N LEU A 215 -4.52 -7.58 6.66
CA LEU A 215 -3.26 -8.02 6.06
C LEU A 215 -3.54 -8.75 4.75
N ASN A 216 -3.09 -8.18 3.63
CA ASN A 216 -3.13 -8.81 2.31
C ASN A 216 -1.72 -9.26 1.91
N ILE A 217 -1.55 -10.55 1.64
CA ILE A 217 -0.29 -11.11 1.14
C ILE A 217 -0.56 -11.65 -0.27
N ILE A 218 0.05 -11.04 -1.29
CA ILE A 218 -0.25 -11.30 -2.70
C ILE A 218 1.05 -11.64 -3.43
N ASN A 219 1.19 -12.85 -3.97
CA ASN A 219 2.40 -13.30 -4.68
C ASN A 219 3.71 -13.07 -3.90
N SER A 220 3.65 -13.19 -2.58
CA SER A 220 4.77 -12.88 -1.69
C SER A 220 5.21 -14.12 -0.92
N THR A 221 6.49 -14.12 -0.51
CA THR A 221 7.09 -15.18 0.29
C THR A 221 7.35 -14.68 1.70
N LEU A 222 6.96 -15.47 2.71
CA LEU A 222 7.33 -15.26 4.11
C LEU A 222 8.17 -16.47 4.55
N GLU A 223 9.47 -16.28 4.80
CA GLU A 223 10.41 -17.38 5.08
C GLU A 223 11.38 -17.07 6.23
N ASP A 224 11.88 -18.11 6.89
CA ASP A 224 12.90 -18.03 7.96
C ASP A 224 12.60 -17.06 9.13
N ASN A 225 11.31 -16.74 9.30
CA ASN A 225 10.83 -15.89 10.38
C ASN A 225 10.56 -16.71 11.66
N SER A 226 10.94 -16.20 12.83
CA SER A 226 10.70 -16.90 14.11
C SER A 226 10.23 -15.96 15.22
N SER A 227 9.26 -16.42 16.01
CA SER A 227 8.82 -15.79 17.27
C SER A 227 9.25 -16.62 18.47
#